data_AF-A0A7Y0PFJ2-F1
#
_entry.id   AF-A0A7Y0PFJ2-F1
#
_cell.length_a   1.000
_cell.length_b   1.000
_cell.length_c   1.000
_cell.angle_alpha   90.00
_cell.angle_beta   90.00
_cell.angle_gamma   90.00
#
_symmetry.space_group_name_H-M   'P 1'
#
loop_
_entity.id
_entity.type
_entity.pdbx_description
1 polymer ?
#
loop_
_entity_poly.entity_id
_entity_poly.type
_entity_poly.pdbx_seq_one_letter_code
_entity_poly.pdbx_strand_id
1 'polypeptide(L)'
;MSSGVVPELGNLAWAPLAAIEELEIYDRYNGVPTLGVFRSLGETHMFWRAVGYTGDISFWLYVPLAPEDEQNVEDDEGPGLLDGIVFRSTRSRFATVGVANLNRLVFEREWNIPAGLHQAEILKPLLEFVSESLTLVLREDLASSRREVYQKAETVVRQLVTS
;
A
#
# COMPACT_ATOMS: atom_id res chain seq x y z
N MET A 1 16.15 5.37 -14.19
CA MET A 1 15.00 5.56 -13.29
C MET A 1 14.12 4.36 -13.53
N SER A 2 14.04 3.42 -12.58
CA SER A 2 13.08 2.30 -12.71
C SER A 2 11.69 2.91 -12.62
N SER A 3 10.93 2.79 -13.70
CA SER A 3 9.55 3.25 -13.80
C SER A 3 8.65 2.33 -12.99
N GLY A 4 8.74 2.38 -11.67
CA GLY A 4 7.79 1.68 -10.81
C GLY A 4 6.38 2.19 -11.08
N VAL A 5 5.40 1.30 -11.08
CA VAL A 5 4.01 1.67 -11.31
C VAL A 5 3.47 2.41 -10.09
N VAL A 6 3.13 3.68 -10.29
CA VAL A 6 2.56 4.55 -9.25
C VAL A 6 1.04 4.50 -9.37
N PRO A 7 0.29 4.22 -8.29
CA PRO A 7 -1.16 4.30 -8.28
C PRO A 7 -1.70 5.65 -8.76
N GLU A 8 -2.99 5.72 -9.04
CA GLU A 8 -3.65 6.96 -9.44
C GLU A 8 -4.62 7.42 -8.36
N LEU A 9 -4.49 8.69 -7.95
CA LEU A 9 -5.41 9.29 -7.00
C LEU A 9 -6.85 9.31 -7.56
N GLY A 10 -7.79 8.91 -6.71
CA GLY A 10 -9.21 8.79 -7.02
C GLY A 10 -9.65 7.39 -7.44
N ASN A 11 -8.72 6.53 -7.87
CA ASN A 11 -9.03 5.13 -8.19
C ASN A 11 -9.31 4.32 -6.92
N LEU A 12 -9.95 3.16 -7.11
CA LEU A 12 -10.19 2.23 -6.01
C LEU A 12 -8.86 1.70 -5.49
N ALA A 13 -8.70 1.59 -4.18
CA ALA A 13 -7.41 1.22 -3.61
C ALA A 13 -6.94 -0.20 -4.01
N TRP A 14 -7.83 -1.14 -4.27
CA TRP A 14 -7.49 -2.47 -4.78
C TRP A 14 -7.41 -2.55 -6.32
N ALA A 15 -7.83 -1.51 -7.03
CA ALA A 15 -7.65 -1.34 -8.47
C ALA A 15 -6.98 0.02 -8.72
N PRO A 16 -5.70 0.15 -8.30
CA PRO A 16 -5.04 1.45 -8.14
C PRO A 16 -4.85 2.22 -9.45
N LEU A 17 -5.00 1.58 -10.61
CA LEU A 17 -4.66 2.11 -11.92
C LEU A 17 -5.84 1.97 -12.88
N ALA A 18 -5.94 2.88 -13.84
CA ALA A 18 -6.93 2.77 -14.90
C ALA A 18 -6.66 1.60 -15.86
N ALA A 19 -5.39 1.26 -16.09
CA ALA A 19 -4.94 0.25 -17.05
C ALA A 19 -4.36 -1.00 -16.34
N ILE A 20 -5.23 -1.77 -15.69
CA ILE A 20 -4.89 -3.10 -15.17
C ILE A 20 -5.16 -4.14 -16.26
N GLU A 21 -4.14 -4.89 -16.63
CA GLU A 21 -4.18 -5.94 -17.66
C GLU A 21 -4.74 -7.24 -17.07
N GLU A 22 -4.26 -7.62 -15.89
CA GLU A 22 -4.64 -8.84 -15.17
C GLU A 22 -4.81 -8.52 -13.68
N LEU A 23 -5.75 -9.18 -13.02
CA LEU A 23 -6.03 -9.01 -11.59
C LEU A 23 -6.39 -10.35 -10.95
N GLU A 24 -5.63 -10.73 -9.94
CA GLU A 24 -5.88 -11.89 -9.09
C GLU A 24 -6.07 -11.45 -7.64
N ILE A 25 -7.02 -12.08 -6.95
CA ILE A 25 -7.45 -11.65 -5.61
C ILE A 25 -7.35 -12.83 -4.66
N TYR A 26 -6.50 -12.69 -3.64
CA TYR A 26 -6.21 -13.73 -2.65
C TYR A 26 -6.97 -13.53 -1.33
N ASP A 27 -7.32 -12.30 -0.99
CA ASP A 27 -8.09 -12.01 0.24
C ASP A 27 -9.17 -10.95 0.02
N ARG A 28 -10.23 -11.05 0.83
CA ARG A 28 -11.34 -10.10 0.86
C ARG A 28 -11.81 -9.85 2.27
N TYR A 29 -12.16 -8.59 2.55
CA TYR A 29 -12.89 -8.20 3.74
C TYR A 29 -14.22 -7.56 3.36
N ASN A 30 -15.34 -8.16 3.82
CA ASN A 30 -16.70 -7.75 3.45
C ASN A 30 -16.90 -7.63 1.93
N GLY A 31 -16.32 -8.55 1.16
CA GLY A 31 -16.39 -8.59 -0.30
C GLY A 31 -15.42 -7.66 -1.03
N VAL A 32 -14.78 -6.71 -0.33
CA VAL A 32 -13.77 -5.81 -0.89
C VAL A 32 -12.41 -6.51 -0.92
N PRO A 33 -11.69 -6.55 -2.06
CA PRO A 33 -10.34 -7.12 -2.13
C PRO A 33 -9.37 -6.43 -1.17
N THR A 34 -8.53 -7.21 -0.50
CA THR A 34 -7.57 -6.74 0.51
C THR A 34 -6.15 -7.24 0.30
N LEU A 35 -5.99 -8.31 -0.48
CA LEU A 35 -4.72 -8.85 -0.94
C LEU A 35 -4.92 -9.41 -2.34
N GLY A 36 -3.95 -9.18 -3.21
CA GLY A 36 -3.97 -9.68 -4.58
C GLY A 36 -2.74 -9.25 -5.34
N VAL A 37 -2.69 -9.63 -6.61
CA VAL A 37 -1.71 -9.14 -7.57
C VAL A 37 -2.42 -8.55 -8.77
N PHE A 38 -1.81 -7.54 -9.36
CA PHE A 38 -2.23 -7.00 -10.64
C PHE A 38 -1.04 -6.88 -11.57
N ARG A 39 -1.31 -6.98 -12.88
CA ARG A 39 -0.35 -6.70 -13.93
C ARG A 39 -0.68 -5.40 -14.63
N SER A 40 0.33 -4.56 -14.85
CA SER A 40 0.19 -3.33 -15.63
C SER A 40 1.52 -2.99 -16.28
N LEU A 41 1.50 -2.59 -17.55
CA LEU A 41 2.69 -2.18 -18.30
C LEU A 41 3.79 -3.26 -18.32
N GLY A 42 3.38 -4.54 -18.31
CA GLY A 42 4.29 -5.68 -18.27
C GLY A 42 4.89 -6.01 -16.90
N GLU A 43 4.59 -5.24 -15.85
CA GLU A 43 5.08 -5.47 -14.48
C GLU A 43 3.98 -5.99 -13.55
N THR A 44 4.32 -6.98 -12.73
CA THR A 44 3.42 -7.56 -11.72
C THR A 44 3.62 -6.89 -10.38
N HIS A 45 2.53 -6.54 -9.71
CA HIS A 45 2.54 -5.85 -8.43
C HIS A 45 1.60 -6.56 -7.46
N MET A 46 2.07 -6.79 -6.24
CA MET A 46 1.22 -7.18 -5.13
C MET A 46 0.58 -5.94 -4.52
N PHE A 47 -0.73 -5.98 -4.28
CA PHE A 47 -1.40 -5.00 -3.44
C PHE A 47 -1.83 -5.64 -2.12
N TRP A 48 -1.66 -4.92 -1.03
CA TRP A 48 -2.06 -5.37 0.29
C TRP A 48 -2.60 -4.22 1.14
N ARG A 49 -3.76 -4.42 1.75
CA ARG A 49 -4.31 -3.51 2.75
C ARG A 49 -3.68 -3.79 4.12
N ALA A 50 -2.60 -3.06 4.41
CA ALA A 50 -1.74 -3.27 5.57
C ALA A 50 -2.44 -3.07 6.92
N VAL A 51 -3.39 -2.13 6.99
CA VAL A 51 -4.19 -1.86 8.19
C VAL A 51 -5.66 -1.86 7.82
N GLY A 52 -6.48 -2.54 8.63
CA GLY A 52 -7.93 -2.55 8.47
C GLY A 52 -8.55 -1.14 8.53
N TYR A 53 -9.84 -1.04 8.16
CA TYR A 53 -10.54 0.24 8.18
C TYR A 53 -10.52 0.86 9.58
N THR A 54 -9.94 2.05 9.69
CA THR A 54 -10.04 2.91 10.88
C THR A 54 -10.96 4.06 10.53
N GLY A 55 -12.27 3.85 10.76
CA GLY A 55 -13.31 4.65 10.13
C GLY A 55 -13.29 4.46 8.61
N ASP A 56 -13.18 5.55 7.86
CA ASP A 56 -13.15 5.51 6.38
C ASP A 56 -11.73 5.41 5.80
N ILE A 57 -10.69 5.48 6.65
CA ILE A 57 -9.29 5.50 6.23
C ILE A 57 -8.74 4.07 6.19
N SER A 58 -7.96 3.76 5.15
CA SER A 58 -7.21 2.51 5.02
C SER A 58 -5.83 2.77 4.41
N PHE A 59 -4.89 1.89 4.72
CA PHE A 59 -3.49 2.00 4.30
C PHE A 59 -3.15 0.80 3.41
N TRP A 60 -2.45 1.08 2.33
CA TRP A 60 -2.20 0.13 1.25
C TRP A 60 -0.73 0.12 0.89
N LEU A 61 -0.24 -1.06 0.54
CA LEU A 61 1.08 -1.27 -0.02
C LEU A 61 0.92 -1.85 -1.42
N TYR A 62 1.68 -1.31 -2.36
CA TYR A 62 1.82 -1.79 -3.73
C TYR A 62 3.28 -2.12 -3.95
N VAL A 63 3.60 -3.40 -4.01
CA VAL A 63 4.98 -3.89 -4.05
C VAL A 63 5.24 -4.52 -5.41
N PRO A 64 6.16 -3.97 -6.22
CA PRO A 64 6.59 -4.60 -7.46
C PRO A 64 7.18 -5.98 -7.16
N LEU A 65 6.72 -7.00 -7.89
CA LEU A 65 7.25 -8.34 -7.81
C LEU A 65 8.47 -8.47 -8.72
N ALA A 66 9.52 -9.10 -8.22
CA ALA A 66 10.58 -9.58 -9.08
C ALA A 66 10.20 -10.95 -9.67
N PRO A 67 10.88 -11.42 -10.72
CA PRO A 67 10.60 -12.73 -11.32
C PRO A 67 10.64 -13.90 -10.32
N GLU A 68 11.54 -13.83 -9.33
CA GLU A 68 11.63 -14.84 -8.26
C GLU A 68 10.42 -14.81 -7.31
N ASP A 69 9.79 -13.64 -7.15
CA ASP A 69 8.61 -13.48 -6.31
C ASP A 69 7.37 -14.02 -7.04
N GLU A 70 7.26 -13.81 -8.36
CA GLU A 70 6.14 -14.31 -9.18
C GLU A 70 6.00 -15.83 -9.08
N GLN A 71 7.13 -16.56 -9.12
CA GLN A 71 7.11 -18.01 -8.98
C GLN A 71 6.61 -18.47 -7.59
N ASN A 72 6.96 -17.74 -6.53
CA ASN A 72 6.45 -18.05 -5.18
C ASN A 72 4.95 -17.77 -5.04
N VAL A 73 4.42 -16.79 -5.80
CA VAL A 73 2.99 -16.47 -5.81
C VAL A 73 2.19 -17.53 -6.56
N GLU A 74 2.73 -18.08 -7.65
CA GLU A 74 2.11 -19.20 -8.38
C GLU A 74 2.05 -20.50 -7.53
N ASP A 75 3.02 -20.68 -6.62
CA ASP A 75 3.15 -21.91 -5.82
C ASP A 75 2.37 -21.88 -4.48
N ASP A 76 1.97 -20.71 -3.96
CA ASP A 76 1.30 -20.57 -2.64
C ASP A 76 0.02 -19.70 -2.71
N GLU A 77 -1.16 -20.31 -2.56
CA GLU A 77 -2.44 -19.60 -2.46
C GLU A 77 -2.81 -19.34 -0.99
N GLY A 78 -2.27 -18.27 -0.36
CA GLY A 78 -2.65 -17.99 1.03
C GLY A 78 -2.00 -16.78 1.74
N PRO A 79 -2.23 -16.64 3.07
CA PRO A 79 -1.68 -15.56 3.89
C PRO A 79 -0.14 -15.53 3.96
N GLY A 80 0.51 -16.65 3.58
CA GLY A 80 1.96 -16.77 3.45
C GLY A 80 2.55 -15.96 2.29
N LEU A 81 1.72 -15.50 1.34
CA LEU A 81 2.14 -14.72 0.18
C LEU A 81 2.94 -13.46 0.51
N LEU A 82 2.67 -12.84 1.67
CA LEU A 82 3.40 -11.65 2.09
C LEU A 82 4.81 -11.96 2.60
N ASP A 83 5.07 -13.21 3.01
CA ASP A 83 6.40 -13.65 3.43
C ASP A 83 7.34 -13.81 2.22
N GLY A 84 8.60 -13.41 2.40
CA GLY A 84 9.60 -13.34 1.33
C GLY A 84 9.47 -12.09 0.44
N ILE A 85 8.26 -11.55 0.27
CA ILE A 85 8.00 -10.35 -0.54
C ILE A 85 8.02 -9.09 0.34
N VAL A 86 7.13 -9.04 1.33
CA VAL A 86 6.94 -7.89 2.23
C VAL A 86 7.60 -8.17 3.59
N PHE A 87 7.30 -9.32 4.18
CA PHE A 87 7.88 -9.75 5.45
C PHE A 87 9.07 -10.66 5.19
N ARG A 88 10.12 -10.54 6.00
CA ARG A 88 11.33 -11.37 5.92
C ARG A 88 11.98 -11.37 4.53
N SER A 89 11.71 -10.34 3.71
CA SER A 89 12.33 -10.21 2.41
C SER A 89 13.84 -10.09 2.58
N THR A 90 14.60 -10.85 1.79
CA THR A 90 16.06 -10.88 1.89
C THR A 90 16.73 -9.60 1.38
N ARG A 91 15.97 -8.72 0.72
CA ARG A 91 16.41 -7.44 0.16
C ARG A 91 15.41 -6.34 0.48
N SER A 92 15.90 -5.10 0.48
CA SER A 92 15.03 -3.93 0.57
C SER A 92 14.17 -3.80 -0.69
N ARG A 93 12.97 -3.25 -0.54
CA ARG A 93 11.99 -3.11 -1.62
C ARG A 93 11.49 -1.68 -1.70
N PHE A 94 11.46 -1.11 -2.91
CA PHE A 94 10.70 0.11 -3.14
C PHE A 94 9.24 -0.28 -3.39
N ALA A 95 8.35 0.18 -2.53
CA ALA A 95 6.93 -0.03 -2.61
C ALA A 95 6.22 1.33 -2.65
N THR A 96 5.05 1.38 -3.28
CA THR A 96 4.19 2.55 -3.15
C THR A 96 3.26 2.34 -1.96
N VAL A 97 3.25 3.30 -1.04
CA VAL A 97 2.30 3.36 0.07
C VAL A 97 1.13 4.22 -0.35
N GLY A 98 -0.09 3.68 -0.28
CA GLY A 98 -1.33 4.40 -0.52
C GLY A 98 -2.11 4.67 0.77
N VAL A 99 -2.74 5.84 0.85
CA VAL A 99 -3.80 6.12 1.82
C VAL A 99 -5.09 6.30 1.04
N ALA A 100 -6.13 5.58 1.48
CA ALA A 100 -7.44 5.66 0.88
C ALA A 100 -8.49 6.16 1.87
N ASN A 101 -9.42 6.99 1.38
CA ASN A 101 -10.62 7.42 2.10
C ASN A 101 -11.85 6.88 1.34
N LEU A 102 -12.74 6.17 2.03
CA LEU A 102 -13.87 5.47 1.41
C LEU A 102 -13.42 4.56 0.25
N ASN A 103 -12.30 3.85 0.47
CA ASN A 103 -11.67 2.93 -0.48
C ASN A 103 -11.20 3.58 -1.81
N ARG A 104 -11.10 4.91 -1.87
CA ARG A 104 -10.46 5.63 -2.99
C ARG A 104 -9.13 6.19 -2.55
N LEU A 105 -8.10 6.02 -3.37
CA LEU A 105 -6.78 6.57 -3.11
C LEU A 105 -6.83 8.10 -3.08
N VAL A 106 -6.27 8.69 -2.05
CA VAL A 106 -6.22 10.14 -1.87
C VAL A 106 -4.79 10.65 -1.72
N PHE A 107 -3.88 9.77 -1.32
CA PHE A 107 -2.47 10.06 -1.16
C PHE A 107 -1.66 8.81 -1.50
N GLU A 108 -0.48 9.02 -2.06
CA GLU A 108 0.49 7.97 -2.32
C GLU A 108 1.91 8.49 -2.19
N ARG A 109 2.83 7.61 -1.82
CA ARG A 109 4.27 7.92 -1.82
C ARG A 109 5.10 6.66 -1.88
N GLU A 110 6.23 6.74 -2.57
CA GLU A 110 7.22 5.67 -2.57
C GLU A 110 7.89 5.55 -1.19
N TRP A 111 7.98 4.31 -0.69
CA TRP A 111 8.62 3.93 0.55
C TRP A 111 9.61 2.80 0.29
N ASN A 112 10.80 2.93 0.87
CA ASN A 112 11.78 1.85 0.87
C ASN A 112 11.55 0.96 2.09
N ILE A 113 10.95 -0.20 1.88
CA ILE A 113 10.76 -1.25 2.89
C ILE A 113 12.13 -1.87 3.20
N PRO A 114 12.61 -1.78 4.45
CA PRO A 114 13.87 -2.43 4.85
C PRO A 114 13.82 -3.95 4.70
N ALA A 115 14.96 -4.55 4.32
CA ALA A 115 15.13 -6.01 4.31
C ALA A 115 14.93 -6.61 5.71
N GLY A 116 14.43 -7.84 5.76
CA GLY A 116 14.39 -8.67 6.97
C GLY A 116 13.30 -8.32 7.99
N LEU A 117 12.45 -7.32 7.74
CA LEU A 117 11.37 -6.94 8.67
C LEU A 117 10.37 -8.08 8.88
N HIS A 118 10.10 -8.43 10.13
CA HIS A 118 9.01 -9.37 10.44
C HIS A 118 7.64 -8.70 10.33
N GLN A 119 6.58 -9.51 10.19
CA GLN A 119 5.20 -9.03 10.13
C GLN A 119 4.83 -8.11 11.29
N ALA A 120 5.27 -8.44 12.52
CA ALA A 120 5.01 -7.64 13.71
C ALA A 120 5.71 -6.27 13.68
N GLU A 121 6.75 -6.11 12.86
CA GLU A 121 7.61 -4.93 12.85
C GLU A 121 7.26 -3.95 11.74
N ILE A 122 6.55 -4.36 10.69
CA ILE A 122 6.33 -3.52 9.50
C ILE A 122 5.35 -2.36 9.72
N LEU A 123 4.34 -2.55 10.56
CA LEU A 123 3.24 -1.60 10.69
C LEU A 123 3.69 -0.27 11.30
N LYS A 124 4.57 -0.31 12.30
CA LYS A 124 5.06 0.90 12.95
C LYS A 124 5.89 1.79 12.00
N PRO A 125 6.94 1.31 11.33
CA PRO A 125 7.68 2.06 10.31
C PRO A 125 6.80 2.56 9.16
N LEU A 126 5.83 1.76 8.72
CA LEU A 126 4.85 2.18 7.70
C LEU A 126 4.05 3.39 8.19
N LEU A 127 3.47 3.31 9.39
CA LEU A 127 2.66 4.39 9.95
C LEU A 127 3.50 5.64 10.23
N GLU A 128 4.72 5.49 10.74
CA GLU A 128 5.67 6.60 10.92
C GLU A 128 5.98 7.28 9.59
N PHE A 129 6.31 6.52 8.55
CA PHE A 129 6.54 7.03 7.19
C PHE A 129 5.33 7.80 6.64
N VAL A 130 4.12 7.25 6.80
CA VAL A 130 2.89 7.92 6.34
C VAL A 130 2.65 9.20 7.14
N SER A 131 2.86 9.20 8.46
CA SER A 131 2.69 10.38 9.31
C SER A 131 3.61 11.52 8.88
N GLU A 132 4.89 11.22 8.69
CA GLU A 132 5.89 12.18 8.22
C GLU A 132 5.51 12.71 6.84
N SER A 133 5.11 11.83 5.93
CA SER A 133 4.77 12.18 4.56
C SER A 133 3.53 13.06 4.46
N LEU A 134 2.47 12.74 5.21
CA LEU A 134 1.27 13.57 5.30
C LEU A 134 1.58 14.93 5.95
N THR A 135 2.41 14.95 7.00
CA THR A 135 2.82 16.19 7.66
C THR A 135 3.56 17.13 6.70
N LEU A 136 4.43 16.58 5.84
CA LEU A 136 5.12 17.36 4.82
C LEU A 136 4.14 17.97 3.81
N VAL A 137 3.23 17.16 3.27
CA VAL A 137 2.26 17.63 2.26
C VAL A 137 1.26 18.63 2.85
N LEU A 138 0.87 18.47 4.12
CA LEU A 138 -0.01 19.43 4.82
C LEU A 138 0.61 20.82 5.02
N ARG A 139 1.95 20.95 4.92
CA ARG A 139 2.64 22.25 4.95
C ARG A 139 2.57 22.98 3.61
N GLU A 140 2.19 22.30 2.53
CA GLU A 140 2.03 22.90 1.22
C GLU A 140 0.70 23.66 1.10
N ASP A 141 0.59 24.49 0.06
CA ASP A 141 -0.64 25.22 -0.24
C ASP A 141 -1.65 24.30 -0.96
N LEU A 142 -2.37 23.52 -0.16
CA LEU A 142 -3.42 22.62 -0.62
C LEU A 142 -4.79 23.30 -0.64
N ALA A 143 -5.61 22.96 -1.64
CA ALA A 143 -7.04 23.23 -1.61
C ALA A 143 -7.67 22.69 -0.32
N SER A 144 -8.63 23.43 0.26
CA SER A 144 -9.24 23.11 1.56
C SER A 144 -9.80 21.69 1.64
N SER A 145 -10.49 21.24 0.59
CA SER A 145 -11.04 19.88 0.51
C SER A 145 -9.98 18.77 0.57
N ARG A 146 -8.80 19.00 0.00
CA ARG A 146 -7.67 18.05 0.09
C ARG A 146 -7.01 18.09 1.46
N ARG A 147 -6.85 19.29 2.03
CA ARG A 147 -6.29 19.51 3.37
C ARG A 147 -7.09 18.77 4.43
N GLU A 148 -8.42 18.84 4.40
CA GLU A 148 -9.31 18.16 5.35
C GLU A 148 -9.12 16.63 5.31
N VAL A 149 -9.03 16.04 4.11
CA VAL A 149 -8.82 14.60 3.95
C VAL A 149 -7.47 14.17 4.49
N TYR A 150 -6.41 14.94 4.23
CA TYR A 150 -5.07 14.63 4.72
C TYR A 150 -4.92 14.82 6.23
N GLN A 151 -5.59 15.82 6.81
CA GLN A 151 -5.67 15.99 8.26
C GLN A 151 -6.41 14.82 8.93
N LYS A 152 -7.51 14.35 8.31
CA LYS A 152 -8.23 13.16 8.79
C LYS A 152 -7.33 11.93 8.78
N ALA A 153 -6.62 11.69 7.67
CA ALA A 153 -5.67 10.58 7.56
C ALA A 153 -4.53 10.70 8.58
N GLU A 154 -3.95 11.88 8.75
CA GLU A 154 -2.86 12.13 9.69
C GLU A 154 -3.28 11.90 11.14
N THR A 155 -4.50 12.32 11.50
CA THR A 155 -5.09 12.05 12.81
C THR A 155 -5.23 10.55 13.07
N VAL A 156 -5.73 9.79 12.08
CA VAL A 156 -5.86 8.33 12.18
C VAL A 156 -4.49 7.67 12.35
N VAL A 157 -3.50 8.06 11.55
CA VAL A 157 -2.13 7.53 11.68
C VAL A 157 -1.56 7.80 13.06
N ARG A 158 -1.67 9.03 13.57
CA ARG A 158 -1.16 9.38 14.90
C ARG A 158 -1.80 8.52 15.99
N GLN A 159 -3.11 8.30 15.93
CA GLN A 159 -3.81 7.44 16.88
C GLN A 159 -3.26 6.02 16.87
N LEU A 160 -3.06 5.44 15.67
CA LEU A 160 -2.52 4.09 15.49
C LEU A 160 -1.06 3.95 15.92
N VAL A 161 -0.24 5.01 15.80
CA VAL A 161 1.16 5.00 16.27
C VAL A 161 1.23 5.06 17.80
N THR A 162 0.26 5.70 18.45
CA THR A 162 0.23 5.88 19.91
C THR A 162 -0.48 4.77 20.70
N SER A 163 -1.22 3.89 20.01
CA SER A 163 -1.93 2.75 20.60
C SER A 163 -1.03 1.53 20.75
#